data_AF-A0A524CM44-F1
#
_entry.id   AF-A0A524CM44-F1
#
_cell.length_a   1.000
_cell.length_b   1.000
_cell.length_c   1.000
_cell.angle_alpha   90.00
_cell.angle_beta   90.00
_cell.angle_gamma   90.00
#
_symmetry.space_group_name_H-M   'P 1'
#
loop_
_entity.id
_entity.type
_entity.pdbx_description
1 polymer ?
#
loop_
_entity_poly.entity_id
_entity_poly.type
_entity_poly.pdbx_seq_one_letter_code
_entity_poly.pdbx_strand_id
1 'polypeptide(L)'
;MTLANDHPWSKKEILANFVSILILMIYATIILLLKSWFSLLLYWAFWGLYFTVGRYVTCRHCDFLGRACCSWCVGIIGDKLYKRSNAKSFPEVGLWKMLLFDVSFLLLANIHPIIIYGISFLLNGIILIDLILLSIYALLGIITLSIHDQGCKKCPIKGCPLSRSKKKINDL
;
A
#
# COMPACT_ATOMS: atom_id res chain seq x y z
N MET A 1 19.44 -3.87 27.47
CA MET A 1 19.72 -3.25 26.16
C MET A 1 18.63 -2.22 25.90
N THR A 2 19.01 -0.95 25.85
CA THR A 2 18.14 0.18 25.60
C THR A 2 17.57 0.10 24.18
N LEU A 3 16.26 -0.14 24.08
CA LEU A 3 15.46 -0.02 22.85
C LEU A 3 15.38 1.47 22.47
N ALA A 4 16.46 2.02 21.91
CA ALA A 4 16.46 3.38 21.40
C ALA A 4 16.11 3.37 19.90
N ASN A 5 15.05 4.12 19.56
CA ASN A 5 14.48 4.41 18.23
C ASN A 5 13.60 3.32 17.61
N ASP A 6 12.34 3.28 18.05
CA ASP A 6 11.33 2.25 17.76
C ASP A 6 10.69 2.26 16.36
N HIS A 7 11.05 3.19 15.46
CA HIS A 7 10.55 3.18 14.08
C HIS A 7 11.66 3.41 13.05
N PRO A 8 11.79 2.54 12.02
CA PRO A 8 12.76 2.71 10.94
C PRO A 8 12.43 3.89 10.00
N TRP A 9 11.21 4.41 10.06
CA TRP A 9 10.75 5.57 9.30
C TRP A 9 10.73 6.80 10.20
N SER A 10 11.20 7.93 9.68
CA SER A 10 10.99 9.20 10.35
C SER A 10 9.51 9.61 10.29
N LYS A 11 9.06 10.42 11.25
CA LYS A 11 7.69 10.98 11.26
C LYS A 11 7.35 11.72 9.94
N LYS A 12 8.35 12.36 9.34
CA LYS A 12 8.22 13.06 8.05
C LYS A 12 7.93 12.09 6.90
N GLU A 13 8.61 10.94 6.86
CA GLU A 13 8.40 9.92 5.82
C GLU A 13 7.03 9.26 5.95
N ILE A 14 6.60 8.97 7.18
CA ILE A 14 5.26 8.45 7.46
C ILE A 14 4.19 9.43 6.97
N LEU A 15 4.35 10.71 7.31
CA LEU A 15 3.41 11.75 6.91
C LEU A 15 3.42 11.95 5.39
N ALA A 16 4.59 11.97 4.75
CA ALA A 16 4.71 12.11 3.31
C ALA A 16 4.01 10.97 2.57
N ASN A 17 4.21 9.72 3.02
CA ASN A 17 3.53 8.56 2.47
C ASN A 17 2.01 8.67 2.65
N PHE A 18 1.55 9.03 3.84
CA PHE A 18 0.11 9.22 4.12
C PHE A 18 -0.54 10.23 3.20
N VAL A 19 0.07 11.41 3.13
CA VAL A 19 -0.42 12.52 2.32
C VAL A 19 -0.41 12.12 0.84
N SER A 20 0.64 11.45 0.36
CA SER A 20 0.71 11.01 -1.05
C SER A 20 -0.40 10.01 -1.41
N ILE A 21 -0.66 9.02 -0.55
CA ILE A 21 -1.75 8.05 -0.74
C ILE A 21 -3.10 8.76 -0.69
N LEU A 22 -3.30 9.67 0.26
CA LEU A 22 -4.56 10.40 0.40
C LEU A 22 -4.85 11.30 -0.81
N ILE A 23 -3.83 12.00 -1.32
CA ILE A 23 -3.93 12.77 -2.55
C ILE A 23 -4.27 11.85 -3.73
N LEU A 24 -3.56 10.73 -3.87
CA LEU A 24 -3.81 9.74 -4.93
C LEU A 24 -5.24 9.20 -4.87
N MET A 25 -5.73 8.92 -3.66
CA MET A 25 -7.07 8.39 -3.43
C MET A 25 -8.18 9.40 -3.75
N ILE A 26 -8.01 10.65 -3.32
CA ILE A 26 -8.93 11.74 -3.62
C ILE A 26 -8.97 11.97 -5.13
N TYR A 27 -7.81 11.98 -5.77
CA TYR A 27 -7.72 12.21 -7.21
C TYR A 27 -8.39 11.10 -8.02
N ALA A 28 -8.14 9.83 -7.69
CA ALA A 28 -8.86 8.69 -8.27
C ALA A 28 -10.37 8.77 -8.04
N THR A 29 -10.80 9.18 -6.84
CA THR A 29 -12.21 9.36 -6.50
C THR A 29 -12.87 10.40 -7.40
N ILE A 30 -12.24 11.57 -7.58
CA ILE A 30 -12.75 12.64 -8.45
C ILE A 30 -12.85 12.14 -9.89
N ILE A 31 -11.79 11.51 -10.40
CA ILE A 31 -11.78 10.92 -11.75
C ILE A 31 -12.96 9.96 -11.94
N LEU A 32 -13.12 9.00 -11.02
CA LEU A 32 -14.13 7.95 -11.16
C LEU A 32 -15.54 8.47 -10.96
N LEU A 33 -15.74 9.46 -10.08
CA LEU A 33 -17.01 10.15 -9.88
C LEU A 33 -17.50 10.79 -11.19
N LEU A 34 -16.58 11.37 -11.98
CA LEU A 34 -16.90 11.98 -13.28
C LEU A 34 -17.23 10.96 -14.38
N LYS A 35 -16.85 9.68 -14.20
CA LYS A 35 -17.01 8.64 -15.21
C LYS A 35 -18.16 7.69 -14.92
N SER A 36 -18.22 7.12 -13.72
CA SER A 36 -19.25 6.16 -13.35
C SER A 36 -19.30 5.93 -11.84
N TRP A 37 -20.49 6.10 -11.26
CA TRP A 37 -20.77 5.74 -9.87
C TRP A 37 -20.47 4.27 -9.57
N PHE A 38 -20.74 3.37 -10.51
CA PHE A 38 -20.42 1.95 -10.35
C PHE A 38 -18.90 1.72 -10.26
N SER A 39 -18.12 2.36 -11.13
CA SER A 39 -16.65 2.28 -11.09
C SER A 39 -16.08 2.86 -9.80
N LEU A 40 -16.70 3.92 -9.28
CA LEU A 40 -16.35 4.51 -7.99
C LEU A 40 -16.63 3.53 -6.82
N LEU A 41 -17.78 2.86 -6.83
CA LEU A 41 -18.12 1.84 -5.83
C LEU A 41 -17.12 0.67 -5.86
N LEU A 42 -16.76 0.17 -7.05
CA LEU A 42 -15.75 -0.88 -7.20
C LEU A 42 -14.38 -0.45 -6.68
N TYR A 43 -13.96 0.78 -6.96
CA TYR A 43 -12.71 1.33 -6.44
C TYR A 43 -12.68 1.37 -4.92
N TRP A 44 -13.76 1.86 -4.29
CA TRP A 44 -13.88 1.86 -2.83
C TRP A 44 -14.02 0.45 -2.25
N ALA A 45 -14.61 -0.50 -2.99
CA ALA A 45 -14.62 -1.90 -2.60
C ALA A 45 -13.21 -2.51 -2.59
N PHE A 46 -12.38 -2.23 -3.60
CA PHE A 46 -10.96 -2.66 -3.59
C PHE A 46 -10.18 -2.05 -2.44
N TRP A 47 -10.34 -0.75 -2.18
CA TRP A 47 -9.72 -0.12 -1.01
C TRP A 47 -10.24 -0.69 0.31
N GLY A 48 -11.55 -0.96 0.41
CA GLY A 48 -12.16 -1.61 1.57
C GLY A 48 -11.59 -3.00 1.81
N LEU A 49 -11.46 -3.82 0.77
CA LEU A 49 -10.83 -5.14 0.82
C LEU A 49 -9.34 -5.04 1.19
N TYR A 50 -8.61 -4.09 0.61
CA TYR A 50 -7.22 -3.82 0.98
C TYR A 50 -7.10 -3.45 2.46
N PHE A 51 -7.94 -2.54 2.96
CA PHE A 51 -7.94 -2.11 4.35
C PHE A 51 -8.40 -3.18 5.34
N THR A 52 -9.23 -4.14 4.93
CA THR A 52 -9.75 -5.20 5.79
C THR A 52 -8.92 -6.49 5.68
N VAL A 53 -8.83 -7.06 4.48
CA VAL A 53 -8.17 -8.34 4.19
C VAL A 53 -6.67 -8.17 4.06
N GLY A 54 -6.21 -7.21 3.24
CA GLY A 54 -4.78 -6.92 3.07
C GLY A 54 -4.12 -6.74 4.44
N ARG A 55 -4.75 -5.94 5.30
CA ARG A 55 -4.29 -5.70 6.67
C ARG A 55 -4.37 -6.89 7.62
N TYR A 56 -5.44 -7.68 7.59
CA TYR A 56 -5.52 -8.89 8.42
C TYR A 56 -4.34 -9.83 8.14
N VAL A 57 -3.89 -9.85 6.88
CA VAL A 57 -2.79 -10.70 6.40
C VAL A 57 -1.41 -10.08 6.64
N THR A 58 -1.18 -8.79 6.32
CA THR A 58 0.15 -8.15 6.43
C THR A 58 0.39 -7.36 7.71
N CYS A 59 -0.57 -6.56 8.19
CA CYS A 59 -0.37 -5.76 9.41
C CYS A 59 -0.34 -6.63 10.66
N ARG A 60 -1.16 -7.70 10.72
CA ARG A 60 -1.05 -8.68 11.82
C ARG A 60 0.40 -9.18 11.91
N HIS A 61 1.09 -9.40 10.79
CA HIS A 61 2.45 -9.94 10.78
C HIS A 61 3.59 -8.93 10.93
N CYS A 62 3.42 -7.68 10.51
CA CYS A 62 4.35 -6.62 10.87
C CYS A 62 4.23 -6.21 12.37
N ASP A 63 3.01 -6.11 12.92
CA ASP A 63 2.79 -5.83 14.35
C ASP A 63 3.08 -7.05 15.25
N PHE A 64 3.27 -8.24 14.66
CA PHE A 64 3.63 -9.50 15.34
C PHE A 64 5.03 -9.47 15.97
N LEU A 65 5.87 -8.52 15.60
CA LEU A 65 7.21 -8.34 16.14
C LEU A 65 7.31 -7.22 17.19
N GLY A 66 6.18 -6.66 17.62
CA GLY A 66 6.12 -5.62 18.64
C GLY A 66 6.51 -4.22 18.15
N ARG A 67 6.53 -3.96 16.83
CA ARG A 67 6.85 -2.65 16.24
C ARG A 67 5.87 -2.31 15.11
N ALA A 68 5.36 -1.08 15.07
CA ALA A 68 4.42 -0.68 14.00
C ALA A 68 5.08 -0.75 12.61
N CYS A 69 4.42 -1.42 11.66
CA CYS A 69 4.81 -1.32 10.25
C CYS A 69 4.45 0.05 9.71
N CYS A 70 5.45 0.87 9.43
CA CYS A 70 5.23 2.16 8.80
C CYS A 70 5.08 2.08 7.26
N SER A 71 5.14 0.88 6.68
CA SER A 71 5.17 0.65 5.23
C SER A 71 3.98 1.31 4.54
N TRP A 72 2.80 1.20 5.13
CA TRP A 72 1.62 1.98 4.76
C TRP A 72 1.02 2.55 6.04
N CYS A 73 0.45 3.75 6.01
CA CYS A 73 -0.18 4.45 7.16
C CYS A 73 -1.22 3.60 7.90
N VAL A 74 -1.66 2.59 7.17
CA VAL A 74 -2.27 1.35 7.54
C VAL A 74 -1.74 0.67 8.81
N GLY A 75 -0.43 0.56 9.05
CA GLY A 75 0.08 -0.06 10.27
C GLY A 75 -0.22 0.74 11.53
N ILE A 76 -0.31 2.07 11.45
CA ILE A 76 -0.65 2.93 12.60
C ILE A 76 -2.12 2.75 13.01
N ILE A 77 -3.01 2.64 12.02
CA ILE A 77 -4.43 2.38 12.26
C ILE A 77 -4.64 0.91 12.66
N GLY A 78 -3.88 -0.02 12.07
CA GLY A 78 -3.90 -1.46 12.40
C GLY A 78 -3.51 -1.73 13.85
N ASP A 79 -2.46 -1.06 14.34
CA ASP A 79 -2.00 -1.14 15.73
C ASP A 79 -3.08 -0.72 16.74
N LYS A 80 -3.97 0.21 16.36
CA LYS A 80 -5.10 0.63 17.19
C LYS A 80 -6.28 -0.35 17.15
N LEU A 81 -6.45 -1.08 16.06
CA LEU A 81 -7.63 -1.92 15.81
C LEU A 81 -7.41 -3.39 16.16
N TYR A 82 -6.17 -3.87 16.15
CA TYR A 82 -5.85 -5.29 16.32
C TYR A 82 -4.80 -5.53 17.42
N LYS A 83 -4.90 -6.66 18.11
CA LYS A 83 -3.97 -7.03 19.19
C LYS A 83 -2.61 -7.46 18.60
N ARG A 84 -1.53 -6.85 19.09
CA ARG A 84 -0.15 -7.26 18.79
C ARG A 84 0.07 -8.72 19.18
N SER A 85 0.85 -9.43 18.38
CA SER A 85 1.27 -10.79 18.68
C SER A 85 2.75 -10.83 19.10
N ASN A 86 3.18 -11.96 19.64
CA ASN A 86 4.51 -12.16 20.21
C ASN A 86 5.45 -13.03 19.33
N ALA A 87 5.02 -13.50 18.15
CA ALA A 87 5.82 -14.43 17.35
C ALA A 87 6.86 -13.73 16.46
N LYS A 88 8.08 -14.29 16.39
CA LYS A 88 9.29 -13.57 15.97
C LYS A 88 9.66 -13.70 14.48
N SER A 89 8.81 -14.25 13.64
CA SER A 89 9.20 -14.56 12.25
C SER A 89 8.02 -14.54 11.28
N PHE A 90 8.29 -14.17 10.02
CA PHE A 90 7.34 -14.14 8.90
C PHE A 90 6.89 -15.49 8.28
N PRO A 91 7.41 -16.71 8.61
CA PRO A 91 7.11 -17.90 7.82
C PRO A 91 5.70 -18.48 8.04
N GLU A 92 4.91 -18.02 9.00
CA GLU A 92 3.55 -18.55 9.25
C GLU A 92 2.50 -18.06 8.25
N VAL A 93 2.58 -16.81 7.79
CA VAL A 93 1.81 -16.33 6.63
C VAL A 93 2.74 -16.42 5.44
N GLY A 94 2.74 -17.57 4.77
CA GLY A 94 3.56 -17.80 3.59
C GLY A 94 3.53 -16.59 2.66
N LEU A 95 4.70 -16.19 2.17
CA LEU A 95 4.95 -15.03 1.30
C LEU A 95 3.87 -14.82 0.23
N TRP A 96 3.34 -15.91 -0.31
CA TRP A 96 2.21 -15.97 -1.23
C TRP A 96 0.95 -15.27 -0.74
N LYS A 97 0.52 -15.45 0.52
CA LYS A 97 -0.67 -14.79 1.07
C LYS A 97 -0.46 -13.28 1.17
N MET A 98 0.74 -12.84 1.58
CA MET A 98 1.09 -11.42 1.60
C MET A 98 1.08 -10.83 0.18
N LEU A 99 1.76 -11.47 -0.78
CA LEU A 99 1.80 -11.01 -2.17
C LEU A 99 0.40 -10.97 -2.79
N LEU A 100 -0.39 -12.02 -2.59
CA LEU A 100 -1.71 -12.16 -3.19
C LEU A 100 -2.71 -11.14 -2.61
N PHE A 101 -2.75 -10.97 -1.29
CA PHE A 101 -3.78 -10.13 -0.69
C PHE A 101 -3.34 -8.68 -0.53
N ASP A 102 -2.12 -8.41 -0.09
CA ASP A 102 -1.67 -7.03 0.13
C ASP A 102 -1.29 -6.36 -1.19
N VAL A 103 -0.39 -7.00 -1.94
CA VAL A 103 0.14 -6.41 -3.18
C VAL A 103 -0.91 -6.43 -4.28
N SER A 104 -1.65 -7.53 -4.48
CA SER A 104 -2.63 -7.57 -5.58
C SER A 104 -3.83 -6.65 -5.35
N PHE A 105 -4.42 -6.56 -4.15
CA PHE A 105 -5.53 -5.63 -3.93
C PHE A 105 -5.12 -4.17 -4.01
N LEU A 106 -3.94 -3.83 -3.49
CA LEU A 106 -3.39 -2.49 -3.66
C LEU A 106 -3.14 -2.16 -5.13
N LEU A 107 -2.54 -3.09 -5.87
CA LEU A 107 -2.28 -2.94 -7.30
C LEU A 107 -3.58 -2.76 -8.07
N LEU A 108 -4.60 -3.58 -7.78
CA LEU A 108 -5.94 -3.45 -8.38
C LEU A 108 -6.55 -2.09 -8.07
N ALA A 109 -6.49 -1.62 -6.82
CA ALA A 109 -7.01 -0.31 -6.44
C ALA A 109 -6.34 0.85 -7.20
N ASN A 110 -5.03 0.76 -7.46
CA ASN A 110 -4.28 1.79 -8.17
C ASN A 110 -4.38 1.70 -9.71
N ILE A 111 -4.50 0.48 -10.26
CA ILE A 111 -4.64 0.28 -11.70
C ILE A 111 -6.09 0.50 -12.16
N HIS A 112 -7.08 0.31 -11.28
CA HIS A 112 -8.50 0.42 -11.64
C HIS A 112 -8.88 1.73 -12.36
N PRO A 113 -8.49 2.93 -11.89
CA PRO A 113 -8.74 4.18 -12.63
C PRO A 113 -8.17 4.17 -14.06
N ILE A 114 -7.00 3.55 -14.24
CA ILE A 114 -6.34 3.42 -15.54
C ILE A 114 -7.13 2.49 -16.46
N ILE A 115 -7.62 1.35 -15.95
CA ILE A 115 -8.45 0.40 -16.71
C ILE A 115 -9.74 1.06 -17.17
N ILE A 116 -10.43 1.78 -16.27
CA ILE A 116 -11.68 2.48 -16.61
C ILE A 116 -11.43 3.50 -17.72
N TYR A 117 -10.30 4.22 -17.67
CA TYR A 117 -9.90 5.12 -18.75
C TYR A 117 -9.62 4.41 -20.07
N GLY A 118 -8.93 3.26 -20.04
CA GLY A 118 -8.69 2.45 -21.24
C GLY A 118 -9.99 1.95 -21.88
N ILE A 119 -10.96 1.53 -21.07
CA ILE A 119 -12.29 1.13 -21.55
C ILE A 119 -13.04 2.33 -22.13
N SER A 120 -13.06 3.47 -21.41
CA SER A 120 -13.73 4.69 -21.89
C SER A 120 -13.14 5.18 -23.21
N PHE A 121 -11.83 5.05 -23.40
CA PHE A 121 -11.16 5.38 -24.67
C PHE A 121 -11.69 4.53 -25.83
N LEU A 122 -11.79 3.22 -25.64
CA LEU A 122 -12.27 2.30 -26.68
C LEU A 122 -13.74 2.54 -27.05
N LEU A 123 -14.56 2.96 -26.09
CA LEU A 123 -16.00 3.16 -26.29
C LEU A 123 -16.36 4.56 -26.82
N ASN A 124 -15.75 5.61 -26.26
CA ASN A 124 -16.20 6.99 -26.46
C ASN A 124 -15.10 7.92 -27.02
N GLY A 125 -13.89 7.41 -27.22
CA GLY A 125 -12.71 8.23 -27.50
C GLY A 125 -12.17 8.94 -26.25
N ILE A 126 -10.98 9.52 -26.36
CA ILE A 126 -10.33 10.29 -25.30
C ILE A 126 -10.46 11.79 -25.60
N ILE A 127 -10.90 12.55 -24.60
CA ILE A 127 -10.84 14.00 -24.61
C ILE A 127 -9.48 14.41 -24.03
N LEU A 128 -8.87 15.51 -24.50
CA LEU A 128 -7.57 16.00 -24.01
C LEU A 128 -7.49 16.08 -22.47
N ILE A 129 -8.61 16.46 -21.84
CA ILE A 129 -8.74 16.54 -20.37
C ILE A 129 -8.48 15.17 -19.71
N ASP A 130 -8.95 14.07 -20.31
CA ASP A 130 -8.78 12.73 -19.78
C ASP A 130 -7.32 12.29 -19.77
N LEU A 131 -6.54 12.67 -20.80
CA LEU A 131 -5.09 12.41 -20.83
C LEU A 131 -4.35 13.19 -19.76
N ILE A 132 -4.73 14.45 -19.53
CA ILE A 132 -4.13 15.29 -18.50
C ILE A 132 -4.39 14.67 -17.12
N LEU A 133 -5.63 14.30 -16.85
CA LEU A 133 -6.02 13.65 -15.58
C LEU A 133 -5.26 12.34 -15.38
N LEU A 134 -5.22 11.47 -16.39
CA LEU A 134 -4.52 10.19 -16.30
C LEU A 134 -3.00 10.36 -16.10
N SER A 135 -2.40 11.34 -16.77
CA SER A 135 -0.96 11.63 -16.64
C SER A 135 -0.60 12.12 -15.24
N ILE A 136 -1.41 13.01 -14.66
CA ILE A 136 -1.23 13.48 -13.28
C ILE A 136 -1.41 12.32 -12.30
N TYR A 137 -2.42 11.48 -12.51
CA TYR A 137 -2.65 10.30 -11.67
C TYR A 137 -1.46 9.33 -11.70
N ALA A 138 -0.94 9.03 -12.89
CA ALA A 138 0.22 8.17 -13.06
C ALA A 138 1.46 8.75 -12.36
N LEU A 139 1.71 10.06 -12.49
CA LEU A 139 2.82 10.75 -11.81
C LEU A 139 2.68 10.67 -10.29
N LEU A 140 1.50 10.93 -9.74
CA LEU A 140 1.21 10.79 -8.31
C LEU A 140 1.41 9.34 -7.84
N GLY A 141 1.03 8.36 -8.65
CA GLY A 141 1.26 6.93 -8.38
C GLY A 141 2.75 6.61 -8.29
N ILE A 142 3.57 7.08 -9.23
CA ILE A 142 5.03 6.90 -9.23
C ILE A 142 5.66 7.54 -7.99
N ILE A 143 5.26 8.77 -7.65
CA ILE A 143 5.77 9.47 -6.45
C ILE A 143 5.42 8.68 -5.19
N THR A 144 4.17 8.24 -5.07
CA THR A 144 3.68 7.46 -3.92
C THR A 144 4.46 6.16 -3.77
N LEU A 145 4.61 5.39 -4.86
CA LEU A 145 5.38 4.14 -4.86
C LEU A 145 6.87 4.37 -4.54
N SER A 146 7.45 5.48 -5.00
CA SER A 146 8.84 5.82 -4.73
C SER A 146 9.08 6.15 -3.25
N ILE A 147 8.20 6.95 -2.65
CA ILE A 147 8.25 7.25 -1.20
C ILE A 147 8.08 5.95 -0.40
N HIS A 148 7.14 5.11 -0.82
CA HIS A 148 6.86 3.83 -0.18
C HIS A 148 8.07 2.88 -0.23
N ASP A 149 8.66 2.68 -1.41
CA ASP A 149 9.82 1.80 -1.61
C ASP A 149 11.02 2.24 -0.77
N GLN A 150 11.31 3.55 -0.70
CA GLN A 150 12.39 4.09 0.12
C GLN A 150 12.25 3.71 1.59
N GLY A 151 11.03 3.76 2.12
CA GLY A 151 10.78 3.38 3.50
C GLY A 151 10.75 1.86 3.71
N CYS A 152 10.22 1.08 2.76
CA CYS A 152 10.25 -0.39 2.82
C CYS A 152 11.68 -0.95 2.87
N LYS A 153 12.62 -0.32 2.17
CA LYS A 153 14.05 -0.69 2.21
C LYS A 153 14.67 -0.58 3.60
N LYS A 154 14.10 0.23 4.50
CA LYS A 154 14.53 0.40 5.90
C LYS A 154 13.93 -0.64 6.85
N CYS A 155 13.10 -1.57 6.36
CA CYS A 155 12.44 -2.58 7.18
C CYS A 155 13.50 -3.48 7.87
N PRO A 156 13.54 -3.54 9.21
CA PRO A 156 14.53 -4.33 9.95
C PRO A 156 14.20 -5.83 10.01
N ILE A 157 13.06 -6.25 9.44
CA ILE A 157 12.56 -7.62 9.50
C ILE A 157 13.35 -8.53 8.54
N LYS A 158 13.98 -9.57 9.08
CA LYS A 158 14.64 -10.62 8.28
C LYS A 158 13.60 -11.39 7.44
N GLY A 159 13.90 -11.64 6.17
CA GLY A 159 13.00 -12.32 5.24
C GLY A 159 11.94 -11.43 4.59
N CYS A 160 11.90 -10.13 4.91
CA CYS A 160 11.10 -9.17 4.16
C CYS A 160 11.66 -9.03 2.73
N PRO A 161 10.87 -9.32 1.67
CA PRO A 161 11.36 -9.30 0.28
C PRO A 161 11.82 -7.92 -0.18
N LEU A 162 11.34 -6.85 0.47
CA LEU A 162 11.66 -5.46 0.15
C LEU A 162 12.79 -4.87 1.02
N SER A 163 13.25 -5.60 2.05
CA SER A 163 14.33 -5.11 2.91
C SER A 163 15.68 -5.23 2.21
N ARG A 164 16.50 -4.17 2.29
CA ARG A 164 17.92 -4.23 1.88
C ARG A 164 18.81 -5.00 2.86
N SER A 165 18.28 -5.39 4.03
CA SER A 165 19.01 -6.18 5.01
C SER A 165 19.09 -7.65 4.57
N LYS A 166 19.88 -7.93 3.53
CA LYS A 166 20.31 -9.28 3.18
C LYS A 166 21.32 -9.78 4.23
N LYS A 167 20.86 -10.09 5.45
CA LYS A 167 21.54 -11.13 6.23
C LYS A 167 21.13 -12.45 5.60
N LYS A 168 22.11 -13.11 4.95
CA LYS A 168 21.98 -14.37 4.21
C LYS A 168 21.03 -15.33 4.92
N ILE A 169 20.06 -15.85 4.16
CA ILE A 169 19.27 -17.04 4.50
C ILE A 169 20.20 -18.24 4.30
N ASN A 170 21.24 -18.35 5.10
CA ASN A 170 22.07 -19.55 5.23
C ASN A 170 22.34 -19.66 6.73
N ASP A 171 21.41 -20.27 7.46
CA ASP A 171 21.54 -20.86 8.80
C ASP A 171 20.13 -21.20 9.29
N LEU A 172 19.55 -22.25 8.69
CA LEU A 172 18.47 -23.08 9.22
C LEU A 172 18.52 -24.42 8.50
#